data_AF-A0A924JSR7-F1
#
_entry.id   AF-A0A924JSR7-F1
#
_cell.length_a   1.000
_cell.length_b   1.000
_cell.length_c   1.000
_cell.angle_alpha   90.00
_cell.angle_beta   90.00
_cell.angle_gamma   90.00
#
_symmetry.space_group_name_H-M   'P 1'
#
loop_
_entity.id
_entity.type
_entity.pdbx_description
1 polymer ?
#
loop_
_entity_poly.entity_id
_entity_poly.type
_entity_poly.pdbx_seq_one_letter_code
_entity_poly.pdbx_strand_id
1 'polypeptide(L)'
;MTEPTDTPTAVDFWFDPSCPWAWMTSRWVDEVARQRPLEVTWHIMSLAVLNEDTDVSEEYRTFLPRALKYTRLVAAVSELHGADKVKPLYDALGEQIHPGASKDPDTVIPQALAAVRLPVELARYADTDEFDAPMRESHFDGIGRVG
;
A
#
# COMPACT_ATOMS: atom_id res chain seq x y z
N MET A 1 -29.87 20.36 24.87
CA MET A 1 -28.71 19.45 24.87
C MET A 1 -28.57 18.96 23.44
N THR A 2 -27.77 19.65 22.63
CA THR A 2 -27.50 19.25 21.25
C THR A 2 -26.52 18.09 21.28
N GLU A 3 -26.94 16.90 20.87
CA GLU A 3 -26.01 15.82 20.61
C GLU A 3 -25.02 16.26 19.52
N PRO A 4 -23.71 16.03 19.69
CA PRO A 4 -22.79 16.23 18.58
C PRO A 4 -23.20 15.26 17.47
N THR A 5 -23.50 15.78 16.29
CA THR A 5 -23.60 14.98 15.07
C THR A 5 -22.21 14.44 14.77
N ASP A 6 -21.94 13.21 15.21
CA ASP A 6 -20.65 12.54 15.11
C ASP A 6 -20.36 12.17 13.65
N THR A 7 -20.06 13.20 12.85
CA THR A 7 -19.68 13.04 11.44
C THR A 7 -18.29 12.42 11.41
N PRO A 8 -18.09 11.28 10.73
CA PRO A 8 -16.77 10.68 10.62
C PRO A 8 -15.74 11.68 10.08
N THR A 9 -14.59 11.74 10.74
CA THR A 9 -13.45 12.50 10.23
C THR A 9 -12.81 11.70 9.10
N ALA A 10 -12.79 12.26 7.89
CA ALA A 10 -12.11 11.65 6.76
C ALA A 10 -10.59 11.64 6.97
N VAL A 11 -9.97 10.51 6.67
CA VAL A 11 -8.51 10.31 6.74
C VAL A 11 -8.07 9.60 5.45
N ASP A 12 -7.21 10.24 4.68
CA ASP A 12 -6.55 9.61 3.55
C ASP A 12 -5.16 9.10 3.97
N PHE A 13 -4.86 7.84 3.67
CA PHE A 13 -3.62 7.18 4.06
C PHE A 13 -2.89 6.60 2.84
N TRP A 14 -1.73 7.18 2.51
CA TRP A 14 -0.84 6.65 1.47
C TRP A 14 0.18 5.68 2.05
N PHE A 15 0.34 4.52 1.40
CA PHE A 15 1.27 3.48 1.83
C PHE A 15 2.03 2.84 0.67
N ASP A 16 3.24 2.36 0.95
CA ASP A 16 3.94 1.36 0.16
C ASP A 16 4.03 0.09 1.03
N PRO A 17 3.64 -1.10 0.53
CA PRO A 17 3.71 -2.36 1.30
C PRO A 17 5.09 -2.70 1.89
N SER A 18 6.15 -2.09 1.36
CA SER A 18 7.53 -2.33 1.78
C SER A 18 8.00 -1.36 2.85
N CYS A 19 7.24 -0.29 3.14
CA CYS A 19 7.63 0.75 4.07
C CYS A 19 7.31 0.35 5.53
N PRO A 20 8.30 0.11 6.39
CA PRO A 20 8.05 -0.28 7.79
C PRO A 20 7.34 0.82 8.59
N TRP A 21 7.53 2.08 8.22
CA TRP A 21 6.86 3.21 8.87
C TRP A 21 5.39 3.30 8.49
N ALA A 22 5.06 3.16 7.20
CA ALA A 22 3.67 3.11 6.76
C ALA A 22 2.94 1.91 7.39
N TRP A 23 3.62 0.77 7.54
CA TRP A 23 3.08 -0.39 8.25
C TRP A 23 2.70 -0.06 9.69
N MET A 24 3.66 0.42 10.49
CA MET A 24 3.42 0.75 11.89
C MET A 24 2.32 1.81 12.04
N THR A 25 2.37 2.88 11.25
CA THR A 25 1.36 3.94 11.30
C THR A 25 -0.01 3.41 10.88
N SER A 26 -0.11 2.52 9.90
CA SER A 26 -1.39 1.93 9.50
C SER A 26 -2.02 1.09 10.62
N ARG A 27 -1.23 0.32 11.38
CA ARG A 27 -1.74 -0.43 12.55
C ARG A 27 -2.25 0.50 13.63
N TRP A 28 -1.57 1.63 13.83
CA TRP A 28 -2.04 2.66 14.75
C TRP A 28 -3.34 3.32 14.27
N VAL A 29 -3.47 3.64 12.97
CA VAL A 29 -4.70 4.17 12.39
C VAL A 29 -5.87 3.19 12.57
N ASP A 30 -5.64 1.89 12.33
CA ASP A 30 -6.65 0.85 12.58
C ASP A 30 -7.11 0.83 14.05
N GLU A 31 -6.19 1.00 15.00
CA GLU A 31 -6.52 1.05 16.43
C GLU A 31 -7.28 2.32 16.81
N VAL A 32 -6.91 3.47 16.25
CA VAL A 32 -7.63 4.73 16.48
C VAL A 32 -9.03 4.69 15.89
N ALA A 33 -9.21 4.13 14.69
CA ALA A 33 -10.49 4.01 14.02
C ALA A 33 -11.50 3.13 14.79
N ARG A 34 -11.03 2.25 15.69
CA ARG A 34 -11.90 1.50 16.63
C ARG A 34 -12.42 2.35 17.78
N GLN A 35 -11.73 3.46 18.09
CA GLN A 35 -12.02 4.30 19.24
C GLN A 35 -12.59 5.67 18.86
N ARG A 36 -12.55 6.04 17.57
CA ARG A 36 -12.96 7.35 17.04
C ARG A 36 -13.68 7.17 15.71
N PRO A 37 -14.64 8.04 15.36
CA PRO A 37 -15.34 7.99 14.09
C PRO A 37 -14.41 8.46 12.96
N LEU A 38 -13.60 7.55 12.42
CA LEU A 38 -12.74 7.80 11.27
C LEU A 38 -13.27 7.07 10.04
N GLU A 39 -13.28 7.77 8.91
CA GLU A 39 -13.48 7.16 7.59
C GLU A 39 -12.14 7.17 6.85
N VAL A 40 -11.50 6.01 6.77
CA VAL A 40 -10.14 5.88 6.23
C VAL A 40 -10.16 5.41 4.79
N THR A 41 -9.60 6.20 3.89
CA THR A 41 -9.35 5.82 2.49
C THR A 41 -7.88 5.45 2.32
N TRP A 42 -7.62 4.29 1.73
CA TRP A 42 -6.28 3.74 1.57
C TRP A 42 -5.80 3.93 0.14
N HIS A 43 -4.67 4.60 -0.02
CA HIS A 43 -4.08 4.95 -1.30
C HIS A 43 -2.69 4.36 -1.44
N ILE A 44 -2.32 4.00 -2.67
CA ILE A 44 -0.99 3.48 -2.97
C ILE A 44 -0.01 4.63 -3.17
N MET A 45 1.19 4.51 -2.61
CA MET A 45 2.36 5.30 -3.00
C MET A 45 3.54 4.36 -3.23
N SER A 46 4.58 4.83 -3.91
CA SER A 46 5.75 4.00 -4.20
C SER A 46 7.05 4.64 -3.72
N LEU A 47 7.79 3.90 -2.90
CA LEU A 47 9.16 4.26 -2.51
C LEU A 47 10.11 4.22 -3.71
N ALA A 48 9.85 3.35 -4.68
CA ALA A 48 10.63 3.30 -5.91
C ALA A 48 10.45 4.59 -6.73
N VAL A 49 9.22 5.08 -6.87
CA VAL A 49 8.95 6.38 -7.52
C VAL A 49 9.51 7.53 -6.68
N LEU A 50 9.34 7.51 -5.35
CA LEU A 50 9.85 8.56 -4.46
C LEU A 50 11.38 8.78 -4.61
N ASN A 51 12.13 7.71 -4.88
CA ASN A 51 13.59 7.72 -4.87
C ASN A 51 14.22 7.57 -6.27
N GLU A 52 13.43 7.63 -7.36
CA GLU A 52 13.93 7.32 -8.71
C GLU A 52 15.05 8.25 -9.17
N ASP A 53 15.00 9.51 -8.75
CA ASP A 53 16.00 10.55 -9.06
C ASP A 53 16.88 10.94 -7.86
N THR A 54 16.83 10.16 -6.77
CA THR A 54 17.60 10.44 -5.54
C THR A 54 18.85 9.56 -5.46
N ASP A 55 19.97 10.13 -5.02
CA ASP A 55 21.15 9.32 -4.71
C ASP A 55 20.97 8.59 -3.37
N VAL A 56 20.63 7.32 -3.47
CA VAL A 56 20.41 6.42 -2.34
C VAL A 56 21.59 5.45 -2.19
N SER A 57 21.74 4.88 -0.99
CA SER A 57 22.72 3.82 -0.75
C SER A 57 22.51 2.63 -1.69
N GLU A 58 23.58 1.88 -1.96
CA GLU A 58 23.50 0.69 -2.82
C GLU A 58 22.52 -0.35 -2.27
N GLU A 59 22.55 -0.60 -0.95
CA GLU A 59 21.60 -1.47 -0.27
C GLU A 59 20.15 -1.06 -0.56
N TYR A 60 19.84 0.24 -0.43
CA TYR A 60 18.48 0.74 -0.68
C TYR A 60 18.11 0.63 -2.16
N ARG A 61 19.05 0.90 -3.08
CA ARG A 61 18.85 0.74 -4.53
C ARG A 61 18.49 -0.70 -4.90
N THR A 62 19.09 -1.70 -4.25
CA THR A 62 18.74 -3.12 -4.47
C THR A 62 17.36 -3.51 -3.92
N PHE A 63 16.83 -2.74 -2.96
CA PHE A 63 15.51 -2.94 -2.38
C PHE A 63 14.37 -2.40 -3.27
N LEU A 64 14.61 -1.31 -4.01
CA LEU A 64 13.58 -0.61 -4.80
C LEU A 64 12.87 -1.48 -5.86
N PRO A 65 13.55 -2.37 -6.63
CA PRO A 65 12.86 -3.22 -7.60
C PRO A 65 11.81 -4.13 -6.97
N ARG A 66 12.09 -4.66 -5.76
CA ARG A 66 11.13 -5.46 -5.02
C ARG A 66 9.97 -4.61 -4.51
N ALA A 67 10.24 -3.41 -4.00
CA ALA A 67 9.17 -2.52 -3.55
C ALA A 67 8.20 -2.16 -4.69
N LEU A 68 8.75 -1.89 -5.88
CA LEU A 68 7.97 -1.59 -7.08
C LEU A 68 7.03 -2.74 -7.47
N LYS A 69 7.47 -4.00 -7.35
CA LYS A 69 6.60 -5.16 -7.62
C LYS A 69 5.32 -5.14 -6.77
N TYR A 70 5.44 -4.84 -5.48
CA TYR A 70 4.28 -4.79 -4.58
C TYR A 70 3.36 -3.62 -4.90
N THR A 71 3.90 -2.44 -5.21
CA THR A 71 3.06 -1.27 -5.54
C THR A 71 2.34 -1.44 -6.87
N ARG A 72 2.97 -2.07 -7.86
CA ARG A 72 2.34 -2.48 -9.12
C ARG A 72 1.18 -3.43 -8.91
N LEU A 73 1.37 -4.46 -8.08
CA LEU A 73 0.30 -5.40 -7.75
C LEU A 73 -0.90 -4.69 -7.10
N VAL A 74 -0.65 -3.81 -6.11
CA VAL A 74 -1.72 -3.08 -5.43
C VAL A 74 -2.46 -2.16 -6.40
N ALA A 75 -1.74 -1.46 -7.28
CA ALA A 75 -2.36 -0.63 -8.32
C ALA A 75 -3.24 -1.47 -9.25
N ALA A 76 -2.75 -2.61 -9.75
CA ALA A 76 -3.53 -3.51 -10.59
C ALA A 76 -4.80 -4.02 -9.88
N VAL A 77 -4.70 -4.39 -8.60
CA VAL A 77 -5.84 -4.84 -7.80
C VAL A 77 -6.85 -3.71 -7.57
N SER A 78 -6.38 -2.49 -7.31
CA SER A 78 -7.24 -1.33 -7.17
C SER A 78 -8.06 -1.08 -8.44
N GLU A 79 -7.41 -1.07 -9.60
CA GLU A 79 -8.05 -0.80 -10.89
C GLU A 79 -9.01 -1.93 -11.33
N LEU A 80 -8.61 -3.19 -11.13
CA LEU A 80 -9.36 -4.34 -11.65
C LEU A 80 -10.43 -4.87 -10.68
N HIS A 81 -10.23 -4.70 -9.37
CA HIS A 81 -11.07 -5.29 -8.34
C HIS A 81 -11.64 -4.29 -7.33
N GLY A 82 -11.26 -3.01 -7.41
CA GLY A 82 -11.82 -1.93 -6.61
C GLY A 82 -11.03 -1.60 -5.35
N ALA A 83 -11.25 -0.38 -4.85
CA ALA A 83 -10.57 0.17 -3.68
C ALA A 83 -10.81 -0.63 -2.38
N ASP A 84 -11.93 -1.36 -2.27
CA ASP A 84 -12.24 -2.20 -1.11
C ASP A 84 -11.28 -3.39 -0.96
N LYS A 85 -10.52 -3.74 -1.99
CA LYS A 85 -9.49 -4.78 -1.96
C LYS A 85 -8.11 -4.27 -1.58
N VAL A 86 -7.86 -2.96 -1.63
CA VAL A 86 -6.55 -2.35 -1.37
C VAL A 86 -6.08 -2.62 0.05
N LYS A 87 -6.90 -2.30 1.06
CA LYS A 87 -6.53 -2.50 2.47
C LYS A 87 -6.36 -3.98 2.85
N PRO A 88 -7.27 -4.91 2.51
CA PRO A 88 -7.04 -6.33 2.76
C PRO A 88 -5.73 -6.84 2.13
N LEU A 89 -5.46 -6.47 0.88
CA LEU A 89 -4.23 -6.88 0.21
C LEU A 89 -2.99 -6.28 0.88
N TYR A 90 -3.03 -5.00 1.26
CA TYR A 90 -1.97 -4.35 2.00
C TYR A 90 -1.68 -5.08 3.32
N ASP A 91 -2.71 -5.45 4.08
CA ASP A 91 -2.54 -6.21 5.31
C ASP A 91 -1.84 -7.54 5.07
N ALA A 92 -2.30 -8.31 4.09
CA ALA A 92 -1.75 -9.63 3.78
C ALA A 92 -0.30 -9.56 3.25
N LEU A 93 0.05 -8.51 2.48
CA LEU A 93 1.43 -8.26 2.07
C LEU A 93 2.29 -7.87 3.28
N GLY A 94 1.83 -6.89 4.05
CA GLY A 94 2.59 -6.34 5.17
C GLY A 94 2.83 -7.34 6.29
N GLU A 95 1.89 -8.24 6.58
CA GLU A 95 2.08 -9.34 7.55
C GLU A 95 3.27 -10.25 7.16
N GLN A 96 3.44 -10.53 5.88
CA GLN A 96 4.55 -11.36 5.43
C GLN A 96 5.87 -10.59 5.36
N ILE A 97 5.83 -9.32 4.96
CA ILE A 97 7.02 -8.49 4.77
C ILE A 97 7.61 -8.04 6.13
N HIS A 98 6.76 -7.61 7.07
CA HIS A 98 7.20 -6.95 8.30
C HIS A 98 7.37 -7.94 9.47
N PRO A 99 6.32 -8.49 10.11
CA PRO A 99 6.51 -9.49 11.16
C PRO A 99 7.01 -10.83 10.60
N GLY A 100 6.64 -11.20 9.36
CA GLY A 100 7.15 -12.40 8.69
C GLY A 100 8.59 -12.26 8.16
N ALA A 101 9.13 -11.04 8.10
CA ALA A 101 10.47 -10.71 7.60
C ALA A 101 10.80 -11.25 6.19
N SER A 102 9.77 -11.57 5.40
CA SER A 102 9.97 -12.12 4.06
C SER A 102 10.50 -11.05 3.11
N LYS A 103 11.49 -11.46 2.32
CA LYS A 103 12.16 -10.62 1.33
C LYS A 103 11.88 -11.03 -0.10
N ASP A 104 11.14 -12.10 -0.31
CA ASP A 104 10.92 -12.74 -1.61
C ASP A 104 9.51 -12.42 -2.15
N PRO A 105 9.37 -11.56 -3.16
CA PRO A 105 8.08 -11.22 -3.74
C PRO A 105 7.39 -12.40 -4.42
N ASP A 106 8.15 -13.36 -4.95
CA ASP A 106 7.59 -14.51 -5.66
C ASP A 106 6.92 -15.50 -4.70
N THR A 107 7.31 -15.46 -3.41
CA THR A 107 6.62 -16.13 -2.31
C THR A 107 5.49 -15.27 -1.73
N VAL A 108 5.76 -13.98 -1.46
CA VAL A 108 4.84 -13.10 -0.74
C VAL A 108 3.55 -12.81 -1.51
N ILE A 109 3.68 -12.50 -2.80
CA ILE A 109 2.56 -12.07 -3.63
C ILE A 109 1.48 -13.16 -3.76
N PRO A 110 1.81 -14.41 -4.17
CA PRO A 110 0.80 -15.45 -4.29
C PRO A 110 0.12 -15.78 -2.96
N GLN A 111 0.88 -15.78 -1.85
CA GLN A 111 0.32 -16.02 -0.52
C GLN A 111 -0.63 -14.89 -0.08
N ALA A 112 -0.28 -13.64 -0.34
CA ALA A 112 -1.11 -12.49 0.01
C ALA A 112 -2.42 -12.49 -0.80
N LEU A 113 -2.34 -12.72 -2.11
CA LEU A 113 -3.50 -12.85 -2.99
C LEU A 113 -4.43 -13.99 -2.53
N ALA A 114 -3.87 -15.16 -2.21
CA ALA A 114 -4.64 -16.29 -1.71
C ALA A 114 -5.32 -15.98 -0.35
N ALA A 115 -4.62 -15.32 0.57
CA ALA A 115 -5.15 -14.95 1.89
C ALA A 115 -6.39 -14.04 1.78
N VAL A 116 -6.43 -13.16 0.78
CA VAL A 116 -7.55 -12.25 0.53
C VAL A 116 -8.52 -12.75 -0.55
N ARG A 117 -8.36 -14.00 -1.01
CA ARG A 117 -9.20 -14.67 -2.02
C ARG A 117 -9.24 -13.92 -3.36
N LEU A 118 -8.14 -13.29 -3.74
CA LEU A 118 -7.95 -12.74 -5.09
C LEU A 118 -7.28 -13.80 -6.00
N PRO A 119 -7.54 -13.76 -7.32
CA PRO A 119 -6.88 -14.66 -8.28
C PRO A 119 -5.35 -14.54 -8.21
N VAL A 120 -4.66 -15.66 -8.09
CA VAL A 120 -3.18 -15.70 -8.00
C VAL A 120 -2.53 -15.24 -9.31
N GLU A 121 -3.26 -15.31 -10.42
CA GLU A 121 -2.84 -14.87 -11.74
C GLU A 121 -2.59 -13.35 -11.80
N LEU A 122 -3.15 -12.58 -10.86
CA LEU A 122 -2.85 -11.14 -10.73
C LEU A 122 -1.38 -10.87 -10.39
N ALA A 123 -0.65 -11.86 -9.86
CA ALA A 123 0.78 -11.75 -9.60
C ALA A 123 1.58 -11.29 -10.83
N ARG A 124 1.12 -11.63 -12.05
CA ARG A 124 1.76 -11.21 -13.30
C ARG A 124 1.93 -9.70 -13.43
N TYR A 125 1.03 -8.92 -12.85
CA TYR A 125 1.05 -7.46 -12.97
C TYR A 125 2.20 -6.82 -12.18
N ALA A 126 2.76 -7.53 -11.20
CA ALA A 126 3.93 -7.07 -10.46
C ALA A 126 5.17 -6.87 -11.36
N ASP A 127 5.24 -7.61 -12.47
CA ASP A 127 6.35 -7.58 -13.42
C ASP A 127 6.07 -6.74 -14.68
N THR A 128 4.95 -6.02 -14.72
CA THR A 128 4.54 -5.17 -15.86
C THR A 128 4.38 -3.72 -15.45
N ASP A 129 4.48 -2.80 -16.41
CA ASP A 129 4.22 -1.37 -16.22
C ASP A 129 2.77 -0.95 -16.56
N GLU A 130 1.88 -1.90 -16.84
CA GLU A 130 0.48 -1.67 -17.27
C GLU A 130 -0.29 -0.74 -16.34
N PHE A 131 0.01 -0.77 -15.04
CA PHE A 131 -0.62 0.04 -14.00
C PHE A 131 0.34 1.06 -13.35
N ASP A 132 1.49 1.35 -13.98
CA ASP A 132 2.43 2.35 -13.44
C ASP A 132 1.84 3.75 -13.47
N ALA A 133 1.05 4.10 -14.50
CA ALA A 133 0.42 5.41 -14.60
C ALA A 133 -0.52 5.74 -13.42
N PRO A 134 -1.55 4.92 -13.09
CA PRO A 134 -2.40 5.19 -11.93
C PRO A 134 -1.64 5.09 -10.60
N MET A 135 -0.64 4.21 -10.48
CA MET A 135 0.23 4.16 -9.30
C MET A 135 0.98 5.48 -9.08
N ARG A 136 1.54 6.06 -10.16
CA ARG A 136 2.27 7.34 -10.12
C ARG A 136 1.33 8.50 -9.83
N GLU A 137 0.13 8.53 -10.42
CA GLU A 137 -0.89 9.54 -10.12
C GLU A 137 -1.24 9.54 -8.63
N SER A 138 -1.54 8.38 -8.06
CA SER A 138 -1.81 8.24 -6.62
C SER A 138 -0.62 8.68 -5.77
N HIS A 139 0.61 8.29 -6.15
CA HIS A 139 1.83 8.70 -5.45
C HIS A 139 2.00 10.23 -5.44
N PHE A 140 1.89 10.90 -6.59
CA PHE A 140 2.10 12.34 -6.68
C PHE A 140 0.97 13.15 -6.05
N ASP A 141 -0.28 12.65 -6.05
CA ASP A 141 -1.36 13.28 -5.27
C ASP A 141 -1.03 13.27 -3.77
N GLY A 142 -0.58 12.13 -3.24
CA GLY A 142 -0.20 12.01 -1.83
C GLY A 142 0.98 12.93 -1.46
N ILE A 143 2.06 12.91 -2.26
CA ILE A 143 3.24 13.76 -2.02
C ILE A 143 2.90 15.25 -2.16
N GLY A 144 2.07 15.63 -3.15
CA GLY A 144 1.69 17.02 -3.36
C GLY A 144 0.86 17.65 -2.23
N ARG A 145 0.27 16.83 -1.36
CA ARG A 145 -0.49 17.28 -0.17
C ARG A 145 0.39 17.59 1.04
N VAL A 146 1.61 17.07 1.07
CA VAL A 146 2.58 17.26 2.15
C VAL A 146 3.71 18.15 1.65
N GLY A 147 3.47 19.47 1.73
CA GLY A 147 4.40 20.51 1.25
C GLY A 147 5.77 20.49 1.89
#